data_AF-A0A2E4VCB2-F1
#
_entry.id   AF-A0A2E4VCB2-F1
#
_cell.length_a   1.000
_cell.length_b   1.000
_cell.length_c   1.000
_cell.angle_alpha   90.00
_cell.angle_beta   90.00
_cell.angle_gamma   90.00
#
_symmetry.space_group_name_H-M   'P 1'
#
loop_
_entity.id
_entity.type
_entity.pdbx_description
1 polymer ?
#
loop_
_entity_poly.entity_id
_entity_poly.type
_entity_poly.pdbx_seq_one_letter_code
_entity_poly.pdbx_strand_id
1 'polypeptide(L)' 'QKIYWFLNGKLVASHEPTQKVFILPKVGRHNLVCVDDEGRSTSQKLHVLN' A
#
# COMPACT_ATOMS: atom_id res chain seq x y z
N GLN A 1 16.32 -4.28 -2.90
CA GLN A 1 14.99 -4.90 -2.75
C GLN A 1 14.00 -3.75 -2.71
N LYS A 2 13.04 -3.69 -3.62
CA LYS A 2 12.04 -2.62 -3.64
C LYS A 2 10.72 -3.08 -3.08
N ILE A 3 10.02 -2.16 -2.42
CA ILE A 3 8.64 -2.33 -1.97
C ILE A 3 7.74 -1.44 -2.82
N TYR A 4 6.57 -1.97 -3.19
CA TYR A 4 5.53 -1.30 -3.96
C TYR A 4 4.22 -1.33 -3.18
N TRP A 5 3.61 -0.17 -3.02
CA TRP A 5 2.33 -0.02 -2.34
C TRP A 5 1.23 0.30 -3.34
N PHE A 6 0.15 -0.46 -3.31
CA PHE A 6 -1.04 -0.26 -4.12
C PHE A 6 -2.25 0.00 -3.24
N LEU A 7 -2.99 1.07 -3.54
CA LEU A 7 -4.28 1.36 -2.91
C LEU A 7 -5.38 1.12 -3.94
N ASN A 8 -6.26 0.15 -3.70
CA ASN A 8 -7.31 -0.26 -4.64
C ASN A 8 -6.77 -0.57 -6.06
N GLY A 9 -5.60 -1.23 -6.12
CA GLY A 9 -4.95 -1.60 -7.39
C GLY A 9 -4.15 -0.48 -8.05
N LYS A 10 -4.18 0.76 -7.54
CA LYS A 10 -3.37 1.87 -8.04
C LYS A 10 -2.05 1.95 -7.28
N LEU A 11 -0.92 1.99 -7.98
CA LEU A 11 0.39 2.25 -7.37
C LEU A 11 0.39 3.64 -6.73
N VAL A 12 0.68 3.71 -5.44
CA VAL A 12 0.73 4.95 -4.66
C VAL A 12 2.13 5.27 -4.13
N ALA A 13 3.01 4.27 -4.00
CA ALA A 13 4.41 4.48 -3.64
C ALA A 13 5.31 3.33 -4.07
N SER A 14 6.59 3.62 -4.27
CA SER A 14 7.67 2.65 -4.42
C SER A 14 8.92 3.16 -3.72
N HIS A 15 9.54 2.35 -2.86
CA HIS A 15 10.67 2.79 -2.03
C HIS A 15 11.50 1.60 -1.51
N GLU A 16 12.63 1.89 -0.89
CA GLU A 16 13.44 0.89 -0.18
C GLU A 16 12.77 0.51 1.17
N PRO A 17 12.83 -0.75 1.64
CA PRO A 17 12.11 -1.24 2.81
C PRO A 17 12.25 -0.41 4.10
N THR A 18 13.38 0.27 4.28
CA THR A 18 13.68 1.08 5.46
C THR A 18 13.04 2.47 5.44
N GLN A 19 12.55 2.92 4.29
CA GLN A 19 11.90 4.21 4.14
C GLN A 19 10.44 4.13 4.59
N LYS A 20 9.98 5.16 5.30
CA LYS A 20 8.57 5.29 5.69
C LYS A 20 7.81 6.05 4.61
N VAL A 21 6.61 5.57 4.31
CA VAL A 21 5.66 6.26 3.44
C VAL A 21 4.34 6.45 4.18
N PHE A 22 3.76 7.63 4.01
CA PHE A 22 2.44 7.96 4.52
C PHE A 22 1.45 8.06 3.36
N ILE A 23 0.31 7.38 3.50
CA ILE A 23 -0.79 7.43 2.55
C ILE A 23 -2.00 7.98 3.31
N LEU A 24 -2.64 9.02 2.75
CA LEU A 24 -3.89 9.57 3.26
C LEU A 24 -5.06 9.01 2.44
N PRO A 25 -5.68 7.89 2.86
CA PRO A 25 -6.84 7.35 2.17
C PRO A 25 -8.05 8.28 2.34
N LYS A 26 -8.96 8.22 1.37
CA LYS A 26 -10.26 8.87 1.48
C LYS A 26 -11.16 8.08 2.45
N VAL A 27 -12.26 8.68 2.88
CA VAL A 27 -13.30 7.97 3.63
C VAL A 27 -13.86 6.83 2.77
N GLY A 28 -14.10 5.68 3.40
CA GLY A 28 -14.60 4.49 2.74
C GLY A 28 -13.71 3.26 2.93
N ARG A 29 -13.98 2.24 2.10
CA ARG A 29 -13.28 0.95 2.15
C ARG A 29 -12.15 0.93 1.13
N HIS A 30 -10.98 0.52 1.58
CA HIS A 30 -9.79 0.40 0.76
C HIS A 30 -9.13 -0.96 0.95
N ASN A 31 -8.51 -1.45 -0.11
CA ASN A 31 -7.57 -2.57 -0.08
C ASN A 31 -6.17 -2.03 -0.31
N LEU A 32 -5.33 -2.09 0.72
CA LEU A 32 -3.91 -1.75 0.63
C LEU A 32 -3.12 -3.04 0.37
N VAL A 33 -2.31 -3.07 -0.68
CA VAL A 33 -1.47 -4.21 -1.04
C VAL A 33 -0.02 -3.76 -1.07
N CYS A 34 0.83 -4.52 -0.40
CA CYS A 34 2.28 -4.38 -0.42
C CYS A 34 2.86 -5.54 -1.23
N VAL A 35 3.73 -5.24 -2.19
CA VAL A 35 4.41 -6.23 -3.04
C VAL A 35 5.90 -5.91 -3.07
N ASP A 36 6.76 -6.92 -3.02
CA ASP A 36 8.19 -6.73 -3.28
C ASP A 36 8.57 -7.00 -4.75
N ASP A 37 9.83 -6.77 -5.10
CA ASP A 37 10.37 -7.03 -6.43
C ASP A 37 10.48 -8.52 -6.81
N GLU A 38 10.26 -9.43 -5.86
CA GLU A 38 10.15 -10.87 -6.08
C GLU A 38 8.68 -11.31 -6.28
N GLY A 39 7.72 -10.37 -6.20
CA GLY A 39 6.30 -10.63 -6.38
C GLY A 39 5.58 -11.20 -5.15
N ARG A 40 6.26 -11.30 -4.00
CA ARG A 40 5.61 -11.67 -2.73
C ARG A 40 4.72 -10.53 -2.28
N SER A 41 3.54 -10.84 -1.76
CA SER A 41 2.58 -9.81 -1.39
C SER A 41 1.84 -10.08 -0.09
N THR A 42 1.38 -9.00 0.53
CA THR A 42 0.45 -9.00 1.66
C THR A 42 -0.58 -7.89 1.47
N SER A 43 -1.77 -8.08 2.03
CA SER A 43 -2.88 -7.13 1.88
C SER A 43 -3.53 -6.80 3.21
N GLN A 44 -3.98 -5.56 3.34
CA GLN A 44 -4.73 -5.08 4.49
C GLN A 44 -5.99 -4.34 4.02
N LYS A 45 -7.14 -4.76 4.55
CA LYS A 45 -8.40 -4.03 4.37
C LYS A 45 -8.45 -2.87 5.35
N LEU A 46 -8.66 -1.66 4.85
CA LEU A 46 -8.79 -0.44 5.62
C LEU A 46 -10.22 0.08 5.50
N HIS A 47 -10.80 0.51 6.63
CA HIS A 47 -12.09 1.18 6.66
C HIS A 47 -11.91 2.53 7.34
N VAL A 48 -11.94 3.59 6.55
CA VAL A 48 -11.74 4.96 7.01
C VAL A 48 -13.11 5.56 7.23
N LEU A 49 -13.38 5.95 8.47
CA LEU A 49 -14.63 6.59 8.88
C LEU A 49 -14.45 8.12 8.85
N ASN A 50 -15.58 8.85 8.74
CA ASN A 50 -15.62 10.30 8.94
C ASN A 50 -15.43 10.66 10.40
#